data_AF-A0A3C1TEU4-F1
#
_entry.id   AF-A0A3C1TEU4-F1
#
_cell.length_a   1.000
_cell.length_b   1.000
_cell.length_c   1.000
_cell.angle_alpha   90.00
_cell.angle_beta   90.00
_cell.angle_gamma   90.00
#
_symmetry.space_group_name_H-M   'P 1'
#
loop_
_entity.id
_entity.type
_entity.pdbx_description
1 polymer ?
#
loop_
_entity_poly.entity_id
_entity_poly.type
_entity_poly.pdbx_seq_one_letter_code
_entity_poly.pdbx_strand_id
1 'polypeptide(L)'
;MAKKRKFYVVWEGRRRGVFTEWDECEAQIKGFAEAKYKSFDSLKEAEAALSKSYWEFITPSKAKPALKEAPANVGKPNPESIAVDAAWNTATGDMEYQGVYVRTGQKLFHQGPFQDGTNNIGEFLAIVHGW
;
A
#
# COMPACT_ATOMS: atom_id res chain seq x y z
N MET A 1 -3.43 3.67 27.55
CA MET A 1 -4.59 3.12 26.81
C MET A 1 -4.32 1.65 26.54
N ALA A 2 -5.22 0.73 26.89
CA ALA A 2 -4.99 -0.71 26.70
C ALA A 2 -4.98 -1.05 25.20
N LYS A 3 -3.95 -1.77 24.74
CA LYS A 3 -3.86 -2.28 23.36
C LYS A 3 -5.03 -3.25 23.14
N LYS A 4 -5.94 -2.93 22.21
CA LYS A 4 -7.03 -3.85 21.84
C LYS A 4 -6.42 -5.16 21.34
N ARG A 5 -6.84 -6.28 21.94
CA ARG A 5 -6.45 -7.62 21.49
C ARG A 5 -7.02 -7.86 20.09
N LYS A 6 -6.21 -8.42 19.20
CA LYS A 6 -6.59 -8.80 17.84
C LYS A 6 -6.57 -10.32 17.73
N PHE A 7 -7.36 -10.83 16.80
CA PHE A 7 -7.45 -12.25 16.48
C PHE A 7 -7.09 -12.43 15.01
N TYR A 8 -6.15 -13.30 14.70
CA TYR A 8 -5.60 -13.46 13.37
C TYR A 8 -6.10 -14.77 12.77
N VAL A 9 -6.81 -14.68 11.64
CA VAL A 9 -7.26 -15.85 10.89
C VAL A 9 -6.29 -16.08 9.76
N VAL A 10 -5.78 -17.30 9.64
CA VAL A 10 -4.96 -17.76 8.52
C VAL A 10 -5.77 -18.79 7.76
N TRP A 11 -6.11 -18.49 6.50
CA TRP A 11 -6.79 -19.41 5.57
C TRP A 11 -5.78 -20.24 4.78
N GLU A 12 -4.68 -19.60 4.36
CA GLU A 12 -3.56 -20.23 3.65
C GLU A 12 -2.24 -19.76 4.26
N GLY A 13 -1.40 -20.73 4.61
CA GLY A 13 -0.14 -20.57 5.33
C GLY A 13 0.33 -21.95 5.75
N ARG A 14 1.39 -22.01 6.57
CA ARG A 14 1.90 -23.30 7.10
C ARG A 14 0.82 -24.05 7.89
N ARG A 15 0.04 -23.33 8.70
CA ARG A 15 -1.10 -23.86 9.45
C ARG A 15 -2.30 -22.93 9.33
N ARG A 16 -3.43 -23.48 8.91
CA ARG A 16 -4.74 -22.82 8.93
C ARG A 16 -5.30 -22.79 10.35
N GLY A 17 -5.87 -21.67 10.77
CA GLY A 17 -6.46 -21.52 12.10
C GLY A 17 -6.68 -20.09 12.55
N VAL A 18 -7.14 -19.92 13.80
CA VAL A 18 -7.22 -18.63 14.48
C VAL A 18 -6.12 -18.55 15.54
N PHE A 19 -5.37 -17.47 15.54
CA PHE A 19 -4.28 -17.18 16.47
C PHE A 19 -4.57 -15.90 17.24
N THR A 20 -4.21 -15.85 18.52
CA THR A 20 -4.40 -14.65 19.36
C THR A 20 -3.16 -13.77 19.43
N GLU A 21 -1.98 -14.35 19.17
CA GLU A 21 -0.71 -13.65 19.17
C GLU A 21 -0.21 -13.44 17.74
N TRP A 22 0.38 -12.27 17.49
CA TRP A 22 0.93 -11.95 16.17
C TRP A 22 2.08 -12.89 15.81
N ASP A 23 2.98 -13.19 16.76
CA ASP A 23 4.17 -14.00 16.50
C ASP A 23 3.80 -15.42 16.02
N GLU A 24 2.73 -15.99 16.56
CA GLU A 24 2.20 -17.29 16.13
C GLU A 24 1.62 -17.22 14.71
N CYS A 25 0.86 -16.17 14.40
CA CYS A 25 0.33 -15.91 13.07
C CYS A 25 1.47 -15.68 12.06
N GLU A 26 2.44 -14.84 12.40
CA GLU A 26 3.60 -14.51 11.58
C GLU A 26 4.39 -15.78 11.24
N ALA A 27 4.60 -16.66 12.22
CA ALA A 27 5.23 -17.95 12.00
C ALA A 27 4.49 -18.82 10.98
N GLN A 28 3.19 -18.61 10.73
CA GLN A 28 2.44 -19.36 9.70
C GLN A 28 2.55 -18.74 8.31
N ILE A 29 2.70 -17.42 8.20
CA ILE A 29 2.62 -16.69 6.93
C ILE A 29 3.97 -16.23 6.39
N LYS A 30 4.96 -16.03 7.28
CA LYS A 30 6.27 -15.46 6.92
C LYS A 30 7.02 -16.37 5.95
N GLY A 31 7.31 -15.86 4.75
CA GLY A 31 7.97 -16.62 3.69
C GLY A 31 7.10 -17.68 3.03
N PHE A 32 5.79 -17.69 3.29
CA PHE A 32 4.83 -18.54 2.58
C PHE A 32 4.25 -17.76 1.40
N ALA A 33 4.45 -18.26 0.18
CA ALA A 33 3.95 -17.61 -1.03
C ALA A 33 2.42 -17.51 -0.99
N GLU A 34 1.89 -16.33 -1.30
CA GLU A 34 0.44 -16.05 -1.33
C GLU A 34 -0.31 -16.35 -0.02
N ALA A 35 0.33 -16.20 1.14
CA ALA A 35 -0.32 -16.41 2.44
C ALA A 35 -1.58 -15.54 2.58
N LYS A 36 -2.69 -16.16 2.97
CA LYS A 36 -4.00 -15.53 3.12
C LYS A 36 -4.36 -15.43 4.58
N TYR A 37 -4.30 -14.22 5.13
CA TYR A 37 -4.60 -13.97 6.54
C TYR A 37 -5.28 -12.60 6.77
N LYS A 38 -5.94 -12.43 7.91
CA LYS A 38 -6.59 -11.16 8.31
C LYS A 38 -6.75 -11.09 9.83
N SER A 39 -6.62 -9.88 10.40
CA SER A 39 -6.93 -9.62 11.81
C SER A 39 -8.38 -9.17 12.01
N PHE A 40 -9.00 -9.61 13.10
CA PHE A 40 -10.34 -9.27 13.58
C PHE A 40 -10.27 -8.76 15.01
N ASP A 41 -11.29 -8.00 15.43
CA ASP A 41 -11.38 -7.42 16.77
C ASP A 41 -12.04 -8.36 17.80
N SER A 42 -12.64 -9.46 17.35
CA SER A 42 -13.36 -10.44 18.18
C SER A 42 -13.03 -11.88 17.81
N LEU A 43 -12.87 -12.74 18.82
CA LEU A 43 -12.66 -14.18 18.63
C LEU A 43 -13.80 -14.81 17.85
N LYS A 44 -15.05 -14.45 18.20
CA LYS A 44 -16.26 -14.96 17.55
C LYS A 44 -16.29 -14.62 16.05
N GLU A 45 -15.83 -13.42 15.70
CA GLU A 45 -15.74 -13.00 14.29
C GLU A 45 -14.63 -13.77 13.56
N ALA A 46 -13.49 -13.96 14.21
CA ALA A 46 -12.37 -14.71 13.64
C ALA A 46 -12.72 -16.19 13.39
N GLU A 47 -13.39 -16.84 14.34
CA GLU A 47 -13.87 -18.22 14.18
C GLU A 47 -14.91 -18.34 13.07
N ALA A 48 -15.86 -17.40 13.01
CA ALA A 48 -16.85 -17.35 11.94
C ALA A 48 -16.22 -17.04 10.57
N ALA A 49 -15.11 -16.31 10.54
CA ALA A 49 -14.38 -15.99 9.33
C ALA A 49 -13.56 -17.18 8.82
N LEU A 50 -13.05 -18.02 9.73
CA LEU A 50 -12.30 -19.22 9.37
C LEU A 50 -13.14 -20.23 8.56
N SER A 51 -14.46 -20.26 8.74
CA SER A 51 -15.38 -21.13 7.96
C SER A 51 -15.80 -20.53 6.62
N LYS A 52 -15.49 -19.26 6.37
CA LYS A 52 -15.82 -18.52 5.15
C LYS A 52 -14.61 -18.41 4.22
N SER A 53 -14.86 -17.99 2.98
CA SER A 53 -13.78 -17.80 2.02
C SER A 53 -12.97 -16.54 2.37
N TYR A 54 -11.64 -16.60 2.26
CA TYR A 54 -10.75 -15.44 2.41
C TYR A 54 -11.31 -14.24 1.64
N TRP A 55 -11.69 -14.45 0.38
CA TRP A 55 -12.17 -13.42 -0.53
C TRP A 55 -13.40 -12.65 -0.03
N GLU A 56 -14.24 -13.22 0.84
CA GLU A 56 -15.36 -12.50 1.46
C GLU A 56 -14.91 -11.35 2.37
N PHE A 57 -13.66 -11.40 2.85
CA PHE A 57 -13.10 -10.41 3.76
C PHE A 57 -12.09 -9.46 3.12
N ILE A 58 -11.57 -9.80 1.94
CA ILE A 58 -10.53 -9.02 1.23
C ILE A 58 -11.06 -8.42 -0.04
N THR A 59 -12.25 -8.85 -0.48
CA THR A 59 -12.99 -8.08 -1.48
C THR A 59 -13.08 -6.65 -0.96
N PRO A 60 -12.65 -5.66 -1.77
CA PRO A 60 -12.83 -4.28 -1.40
C PRO A 60 -14.31 -4.07 -1.11
N SER A 61 -14.59 -3.63 0.11
CA SER A 61 -15.92 -3.19 0.55
C SER A 61 -16.52 -2.28 -0.52
N LYS A 62 -17.49 -2.82 -1.27
CA LYS A 62 -18.29 -2.16 -2.29
C LYS A 62 -17.43 -1.58 -3.43
N ALA A 63 -18.02 -1.38 -4.61
CA ALA A 63 -17.40 -0.55 -5.63
C ALA A 63 -16.89 0.73 -4.94
N LYS A 64 -15.66 1.16 -5.25
CA LYS A 64 -15.25 2.54 -4.93
C LYS A 64 -16.46 3.41 -5.31
N PRO A 65 -17.00 4.25 -4.40
CA PRO A 65 -18.03 5.18 -4.82
C PRO A 65 -17.51 5.82 -6.09
N ALA A 66 -18.35 5.88 -7.13
CA ALA A 66 -18.00 6.56 -8.37
C ALA A 66 -17.29 7.85 -7.97
N LEU A 67 -16.07 8.06 -8.52
CA LEU A 67 -15.24 9.22 -8.20
C LEU A 67 -16.18 10.41 -8.10
N LYS A 68 -16.31 11.00 -6.91
CA LYS A 68 -17.13 12.20 -6.74
C LYS A 68 -16.66 13.16 -7.83
N GLU A 69 -17.59 13.69 -8.62
CA GLU A 69 -17.23 14.68 -9.63
C GLU A 69 -16.33 15.71 -8.95
N ALA A 70 -15.19 16.00 -9.59
CA ALA A 70 -14.28 16.99 -9.05
C ALA A 70 -15.09 18.27 -8.80
N PRO A 71 -14.91 18.94 -7.64
CA PRO A 71 -15.62 20.18 -7.35
C PRO A 71 -15.53 21.12 -8.56
N ALA A 72 -16.63 21.79 -8.93
CA ALA A 72 -16.69 22.62 -10.15
C ALA A 72 -15.60 23.72 -10.20
N ASN A 73 -15.02 24.07 -9.06
CA ASN A 73 -13.91 25.02 -8.91
C ASN A 73 -12.51 24.42 -9.15
N VAL A 74 -12.39 23.12 -9.41
CA VAL A 74 -11.13 22.49 -9.81
C VAL A 74 -11.05 22.53 -11.33
N GLY A 75 -10.22 23.44 -11.86
CA GLY A 75 -9.93 23.53 -13.29
C GLY A 75 -9.27 22.26 -13.84
N LYS A 76 -9.07 22.22 -15.16
CA LYS A 76 -8.28 21.15 -15.79
C LYS A 76 -6.79 21.33 -15.46
N PRO A 77 -6.00 20.24 -15.34
CA PRO A 77 -4.55 20.35 -15.22
C PRO A 77 -3.94 21.15 -16.37
N ASN A 78 -2.92 21.96 -16.08
CA ASN A 78 -2.18 22.67 -17.11
C ASN A 78 -1.25 21.69 -17.86
N PRO A 79 -1.44 21.44 -19.17
CA PRO A 79 -0.54 20.56 -19.93
C PRO A 79 0.88 21.13 -20.06
N GLU A 80 1.04 22.45 -19.90
CA GLU A 80 2.34 23.14 -19.84
C GLU A 80 2.91 23.11 -18.43
N SER A 81 3.08 21.89 -17.89
CA SER A 81 3.65 21.67 -16.57
C SER A 81 4.59 20.46 -16.57
N ILE A 82 5.40 20.38 -15.52
CA ILE A 82 6.23 19.23 -15.22
C ILE A 82 5.53 18.45 -14.09
N ALA A 83 5.27 17.17 -14.33
CA ALA A 83 4.85 16.25 -13.27
C ALA A 83 6.08 15.52 -12.76
N VAL A 84 6.22 15.42 -11.45
CA VAL A 84 7.35 14.77 -10.78
C VAL A 84 6.84 13.69 -9.87
N ASP A 85 7.62 12.62 -9.72
CA ASP A 85 7.30 11.51 -8.82
C ASP A 85 8.58 10.85 -8.30
N ALA A 86 8.49 10.22 -7.14
CA ALA A 86 9.57 9.48 -6.52
C ALA A 86 9.14 8.04 -6.20
N ALA A 87 10.10 7.12 -6.29
CA ALA A 87 9.92 5.74 -5.92
C ALA A 87 10.97 5.37 -4.87
N TRP A 88 10.53 4.63 -3.85
CA TRP A 88 11.41 4.11 -2.81
C TRP A 88 11.15 2.63 -2.57
N ASN A 89 12.22 1.83 -2.67
CA ASN A 89 12.19 0.40 -2.41
C ASN A 89 12.45 0.15 -0.92
N THR A 90 11.43 -0.29 -0.19
CA THR A 90 11.52 -0.56 1.25
C THR A 90 12.39 -1.77 1.61
N ALA A 91 12.69 -2.66 0.66
CA ALA A 91 13.54 -3.82 0.89
C ALA A 91 15.03 -3.50 0.71
N THR A 92 15.39 -2.70 -0.29
CA THR A 92 16.79 -2.36 -0.60
C THR A 92 17.21 -1.00 -0.03
N GLY A 93 16.27 -0.12 0.26
CA GLY A 93 16.55 1.27 0.64
C GLY A 93 16.79 2.20 -0.55
N ASP A 94 16.73 1.69 -1.79
CA ASP A 94 16.96 2.46 -3.00
C ASP A 94 15.84 3.47 -3.24
N MET A 95 16.20 4.71 -3.51
CA MET A 95 15.27 5.76 -3.88
C MET A 95 15.65 6.37 -5.23
N GLU A 96 14.66 6.61 -6.07
CA GLU A 96 14.82 7.34 -7.32
C GLU A 96 13.69 8.36 -7.50
N TYR A 97 13.90 9.33 -8.40
CA TYR A 97 12.86 10.26 -8.78
C TYR A 97 13.00 10.69 -10.24
N GLN A 98 11.90 11.14 -10.84
CA GLN A 98 11.89 11.61 -12.22
C GLN A 98 10.87 12.72 -12.45
N GLY A 99 11.05 13.44 -13.55
CA GLY A 99 10.12 14.46 -14.03
C GLY A 99 9.76 14.23 -15.49
N VAL A 100 8.49 14.44 -15.83
CA VAL A 100 7.97 14.32 -17.20
C VAL A 100 7.23 15.59 -17.61
N TYR A 101 7.32 15.94 -18.88
CA TYR A 101 6.49 16.99 -19.47
C TYR A 101 5.06 16.48 -19.66
N VAL A 102 4.08 17.08 -18.97
CA VAL A 102 2.71 16.55 -18.87
C VAL A 102 2.04 16.37 -20.22
N ARG A 103 2.26 17.28 -21.17
CA ARG A 103 1.64 17.20 -22.50
C ARG A 103 2.03 15.95 -23.28
N THR A 104 3.28 15.49 -23.16
CA THR A 104 3.84 14.46 -24.05
C THR A 104 4.27 13.19 -23.32
N GLY A 105 4.42 13.25 -22.00
CA GLY A 105 5.06 12.19 -21.21
C GLY A 105 6.57 12.12 -21.42
N GLN A 106 7.19 13.08 -22.14
CA GLN A 106 8.64 13.11 -22.32
C GLN A 106 9.33 13.22 -20.96
N LYS A 107 10.20 12.26 -20.67
CA LYS A 107 11.07 12.29 -19.49
C LYS A 107 12.08 13.43 -19.65
N LEU A 108 12.04 14.38 -18.73
CA LEU A 108 12.94 15.53 -18.69
C LEU A 108 14.20 15.22 -17.87
N PHE A 109 14.02 14.50 -16.76
CA PHE A 109 15.10 14.04 -15.91
C PHE A 109 14.72 12.76 -15.17
N HIS A 110 15.74 12.01 -14.74
CA HIS A 110 15.64 10.86 -13.85
C HIS A 110 16.93 10.78 -13.04
N GLN A 111 16.80 10.49 -11.76
CA GLN A 111 17.89 10.58 -10.78
C GLN A 111 17.78 9.40 -9.81
N GLY A 112 18.94 8.82 -9.48
CA GLY A 112 19.06 7.63 -8.65
C GLY A 112 19.54 6.39 -9.42
N PRO A 113 19.51 5.21 -8.80
CA PRO A 113 19.10 5.00 -7.42
C PRO A 113 20.08 5.61 -6.41
N PHE A 114 19.54 6.28 -5.40
CA PHE A 114 20.27 6.77 -4.23
C PHE A 114 20.07 5.80 -3.07
N GLN A 115 21.16 5.51 -2.37
CA GLN A 115 21.12 4.72 -1.13
C GLN A 115 20.60 5.60 0.03
N ASP A 116 20.00 4.95 1.02
CA ASP A 116 19.49 5.59 2.26
C ASP A 116 18.49 6.74 2.03
N GLY A 117 17.75 6.69 0.91
CA GLY A 117 16.67 7.62 0.63
C GLY A 117 15.35 7.22 1.30
N THR A 118 14.37 8.11 1.26
CA THR A 118 12.97 7.82 1.62
C THR A 118 12.06 8.43 0.57
N ASN A 119 10.79 7.99 0.53
CA ASN A 119 9.80 8.53 -0.42
C ASN A 119 9.71 10.07 -0.35
N ASN A 120 9.63 10.63 0.87
CA ASN A 120 9.48 12.07 1.08
C ASN A 120 10.73 12.86 0.64
N ILE A 121 11.93 12.27 0.81
CA ILE A 121 13.17 12.89 0.31
C ILE A 121 13.14 12.94 -1.21
N GLY A 122 12.74 11.83 -1.85
CA GLY A 122 12.60 11.77 -3.31
C GLY A 122 11.60 12.79 -3.83
N GLU A 123 10.41 12.88 -3.22
CA GLU A 123 9.38 13.87 -3.60
C GLU A 123 9.91 15.31 -3.49
N PHE A 124 10.57 15.64 -2.38
CA PHE A 124 11.18 16.95 -2.16
C PHE A 124 12.22 17.27 -3.24
N LEU A 125 13.15 16.35 -3.50
CA LEU A 125 14.19 16.54 -4.51
C LEU A 125 13.62 16.66 -5.93
N ALA A 126 12.58 15.88 -6.25
CA ALA A 126 11.94 15.93 -7.56
C ALA A 126 11.27 17.29 -7.80
N ILE A 127 10.60 17.85 -6.79
CA ILE A 127 10.02 19.20 -6.86
C ILE A 127 11.12 20.25 -7.03
N VAL A 128 12.19 20.19 -6.23
CA VAL A 128 13.30 21.15 -6.31
C VAL A 128 14.01 21.09 -7.67
N HIS A 129 14.17 19.90 -8.26
CA HIS A 129 14.78 19.74 -9.58
C HIS A 129 13.88 20.26 -10.71
N GLY A 130 12.56 20.04 -10.58
CA GLY A 130 11.58 20.44 -11.60
C GLY A 130 11.19 21.92 -11.57
N TRP A 131 11.66 22.69 -10.58
CA TRP A 131 11.36 24.12 -10.41
C TRP A 131 12.50 25.00 -10.92
#